data_AF-C9L7X0-F1
#
_entry.id   AF-C9L7X0-F1
#
_cell.length_a   1.000
_cell.length_b   1.000
_cell.length_c   1.000
_cell.angle_alpha   90.00
_cell.angle_beta   90.00
_cell.angle_gamma   90.00
#
_symmetry.space_group_name_H-M   'P 1'
#
loop_
_entity.id
_entity.type
_entity.pdbx_description
1 polymer ?
#
loop_
_entity_poly.entity_id
_entity_poly.type
_entity_poly.pdbx_seq_one_letter_code
_entity_poly.pdbx_strand_id
1 'polypeptide(L)'
;MAKRKCAICGEWIEDNNDSVPYKKRYAHLSCFNVAMKVVTTEKKPKSTKVVQKNTKKAPQKEVKTGLTEEEYQEKKQLCDFIREKTKADITIKIYKLIDDYIKKYKVTYKDIYETLYWYYSIESNEVKGDMIGIFPYVYNEAKNAMDNIRGAQKNCQEKMSEMISMYPEKVLKLPDIENRIIDQIDISKIGE
;
A
#
# COMPACT_ATOMS: atom_id res chain seq x y z
N MET A 1 -59.07 -27.02 16.87
CA MET A 1 -57.83 -26.29 16.54
C MET A 1 -56.75 -26.68 17.53
N ALA A 2 -55.55 -27.05 17.08
CA ALA A 2 -54.48 -27.54 17.94
C ALA A 2 -53.96 -26.39 18.84
N LYS A 3 -54.24 -26.46 20.14
CA LYS A 3 -53.74 -25.47 21.12
C LYS A 3 -52.22 -25.64 21.24
N ARG A 4 -51.47 -24.56 21.01
CA ARG A 4 -50.00 -24.55 21.08
C ARG A 4 -49.56 -23.84 22.35
N LYS A 5 -48.49 -24.30 22.98
CA LYS A 5 -47.93 -23.68 24.20
C LYS A 5 -46.76 -22.78 23.83
N CYS A 6 -46.78 -21.54 24.33
CA CYS A 6 -45.70 -20.57 24.13
C CYS A 6 -44.39 -21.06 24.75
N ALA A 7 -43.29 -21.00 24.00
CA ALA A 7 -41.97 -21.42 24.45
C ALA A 7 -41.31 -20.48 25.47
N ILE A 8 -41.82 -19.26 25.64
CA ILE A 8 -41.23 -18.21 26.47
C ILE A 8 -42.03 -18.00 27.77
N CYS A 9 -43.36 -17.85 27.70
CA CYS A 9 -44.21 -17.66 28.89
C CYS A 9 -44.90 -18.95 29.36
N GLY A 10 -44.95 -20.00 28.55
CA GLY A 10 -45.62 -21.25 28.91
C GLY A 10 -47.15 -21.21 28.90
N GLU A 11 -47.77 -20.13 28.45
CA GLU A 11 -49.23 -20.05 28.30
C GLU A 11 -49.71 -20.61 26.94
N TRP A 12 -51.00 -20.91 26.85
CA TRP A 12 -51.62 -21.38 25.60
C TRP A 12 -51.87 -20.22 24.65
N ILE A 13 -51.53 -20.43 23.38
CA ILE A 13 -51.78 -19.47 22.30
C ILE A 13 -53.22 -19.69 21.82
N GLU A 14 -54.11 -18.74 22.10
CA GLU A 14 -55.51 -18.78 21.65
C GLU A 14 -55.64 -18.27 20.21
N ASP A 15 -54.87 -17.23 19.85
CA ASP A 15 -54.85 -16.64 18.51
C ASP A 15 -53.65 -17.09 17.68
N ASN A 16 -53.90 -17.85 16.62
CA ASN A 16 -52.86 -18.33 15.71
C ASN A 16 -52.11 -17.21 14.98
N ASN A 17 -52.72 -16.03 14.83
CA ASN A 17 -52.15 -14.89 14.09
C ASN A 17 -50.98 -14.22 14.84
N ASP A 18 -50.93 -14.35 16.17
CA ASP A 18 -49.89 -13.72 17.00
C ASP A 18 -48.78 -14.70 17.40
N SER A 19 -48.61 -15.79 16.63
CA SER A 19 -47.62 -16.83 16.90
C SER A 19 -46.40 -16.76 15.97
N VAL A 20 -45.20 -16.72 16.54
CA VAL A 20 -43.92 -16.72 15.82
C VAL A 20 -43.08 -17.96 16.16
N PRO A 21 -42.37 -18.56 15.18
CA PRO A 21 -41.53 -19.71 15.41
C PRO A 21 -40.24 -19.34 16.17
N TYR A 22 -39.94 -20.06 17.25
CA TYR A 22 -38.76 -19.86 18.10
C TYR A 22 -38.18 -21.21 18.58
N LYS A 23 -36.90 -21.47 18.28
CA LYS A 23 -36.12 -22.65 18.74
C LYS A 23 -36.91 -23.99 18.71
N LYS A 24 -37.60 -24.28 17.60
CA LYS A 24 -38.43 -25.49 17.34
C LYS A 24 -39.83 -25.52 17.97
N ARG A 25 -40.29 -24.45 18.64
CA ARG A 25 -41.67 -24.29 19.15
C ARG A 25 -42.25 -22.92 18.72
N TYR A 26 -43.47 -22.60 19.12
CA TYR A 26 -44.10 -21.29 18.87
C TYR A 26 -44.05 -20.41 20.12
N ALA A 27 -43.99 -19.09 19.93
CA ALA A 27 -44.08 -18.09 20.98
C ALA A 27 -45.07 -16.99 20.58
N HIS A 28 -45.65 -16.30 21.56
CA HIS A 28 -46.40 -15.07 21.29
C HIS A 28 -45.47 -13.99 20.72
N LEU A 29 -46.00 -13.16 19.81
CA LEU A 29 -45.29 -12.05 19.19
C LEU A 29 -44.77 -11.05 20.24
N SER A 30 -45.55 -10.80 21.30
CA SER A 30 -45.14 -9.98 22.44
C SER A 30 -43.97 -10.59 23.21
N CYS A 31 -44.03 -11.88 23.54
CA CYS A 31 -42.95 -12.58 24.25
C CYS A 31 -41.65 -12.63 23.44
N PHE A 32 -41.74 -12.81 22.12
CA PHE A 32 -40.57 -12.81 21.24
C PHE A 32 -39.90 -11.42 21.17
N ASN A 33 -40.68 -10.35 21.08
CA ASN A 33 -40.15 -8.98 21.06
C ASN A 33 -39.46 -8.60 22.38
N VAL A 34 -39.99 -9.06 23.52
CA VAL A 34 -39.34 -8.88 24.83
C VAL A 34 -38.02 -9.65 24.88
N ALA A 35 -38.00 -10.92 24.46
CA ALA A 35 -36.78 -11.72 24.42
C ALA A 35 -35.71 -11.12 23.50
N MET A 36 -36.09 -10.58 22.33
CA MET A 36 -35.16 -9.88 21.45
C MET A 36 -34.58 -8.61 22.10
N LYS A 37 -35.41 -7.80 22.77
CA LYS A 37 -34.92 -6.60 23.48
C LYS A 37 -33.91 -6.95 24.56
N VAL A 38 -34.17 -7.97 25.39
CA VAL A 38 -33.26 -8.40 26.46
C VAL A 38 -31.91 -8.89 25.90
N VAL A 39 -31.92 -9.66 24.81
CA VAL A 39 -30.69 -10.11 24.12
C VAL A 39 -29.89 -8.94 23.52
N THR A 40 -30.57 -7.86 23.11
CA THR A 40 -29.90 -6.66 22.61
C THR A 40 -29.34 -5.75 23.71
N THR A 41 -29.91 -5.74 24.91
CA THR A 41 -29.48 -4.86 26.01
C THR A 41 -28.31 -5.41 26.83
N GLU A 42 -28.04 -6.73 26.78
CA GLU A 42 -26.87 -7.33 27.45
C GLU A 42 -25.58 -7.26 26.62
N LYS A 43 -25.63 -6.71 25.39
CA LYS A 43 -24.44 -6.38 24.62
C LYS A 43 -24.09 -4.90 24.79
N LYS A 44 -23.04 -4.63 25.58
CA LYS A 44 -22.19 -3.43 25.46
C LYS A 44 -21.96 -3.09 23.97
N PRO A 45 -21.92 -1.80 23.61
CA PRO A 45 -22.47 -1.31 22.34
C PRO A 45 -21.65 -1.80 21.15
N LYS A 46 -22.30 -2.59 20.29
CA LYS A 46 -21.95 -2.71 18.87
C LYS A 46 -23.15 -2.21 18.08
N SER A 47 -23.14 -0.91 17.82
CA SER A 47 -24.05 -0.25 16.90
C SER A 47 -23.81 -0.80 15.49
N THR A 48 -24.84 -1.43 14.95
CA THR A 48 -25.02 -1.53 13.49
C THR A 48 -26.43 -1.06 13.21
N LYS A 49 -26.58 0.10 12.57
CA LYS A 49 -27.76 0.45 11.79
C LYS A 49 -27.38 0.48 10.31
N VAL A 50 -28.39 0.17 9.52
CA VAL A 50 -28.37 -0.43 8.19
C VAL A 50 -28.47 0.65 7.10
N VAL A 51 -27.61 0.49 6.09
CA VAL A 51 -27.74 0.76 4.64
C VAL A 51 -28.47 2.03 4.17
N GLN A 52 -27.74 2.86 3.43
CA GLN A 52 -28.25 3.51 2.21
C GLN A 52 -27.23 3.37 1.07
N LYS A 53 -27.73 2.98 -0.10
CA LYS A 53 -27.03 2.94 -1.39
C LYS A 53 -26.42 4.31 -1.67
N ASN A 54 -25.12 4.34 -2.00
CA ASN A 54 -24.54 5.20 -3.03
C ASN A 54 -23.06 4.81 -3.26
N THR A 55 -22.72 4.69 -4.54
CA THR A 55 -21.38 4.53 -5.13
C THR A 55 -20.27 5.28 -4.37
N LYS A 56 -19.31 4.53 -3.80
CA LYS A 56 -18.04 5.03 -3.23
C LYS A 56 -16.96 3.97 -3.51
N LYS A 57 -15.95 4.29 -4.34
CA LYS A 57 -14.62 4.82 -3.95
C LYS A 57 -13.92 3.95 -2.90
N ALA A 58 -12.70 3.53 -3.27
CA ALA A 58 -11.82 2.60 -2.57
C ALA A 58 -11.77 2.83 -1.04
N PRO A 59 -11.89 1.77 -0.22
CA PRO A 59 -11.70 1.90 1.21
C PRO A 59 -10.21 2.09 1.50
N GLN A 60 -9.80 3.34 1.74
CA GLN A 60 -8.58 3.64 2.46
C GLN A 60 -8.74 3.10 3.88
N LYS A 61 -8.15 1.92 4.10
CA LYS A 61 -8.12 1.23 5.38
C LYS A 61 -7.32 2.07 6.36
N GLU A 62 -8.02 2.53 7.38
CA GLU A 62 -7.55 3.38 8.46
C GLU A 62 -6.21 2.90 9.03
N VAL A 63 -5.28 3.84 9.05
CA VAL A 63 -3.92 3.71 9.57
C VAL A 63 -4.01 3.35 11.04
N LYS A 64 -3.75 2.08 11.36
CA LYS A 64 -3.35 1.70 12.71
C LYS A 64 -1.98 2.31 12.97
N THR A 65 -1.99 3.28 13.88
CA THR A 65 -0.89 3.77 14.71
C THR A 65 0.26 2.77 14.84
N GLY A 66 1.43 3.10 14.27
CA GLY A 66 2.70 2.47 14.61
C GLY A 66 3.66 2.14 13.47
N LEU A 67 3.47 2.65 12.25
CA LEU A 67 4.43 2.47 11.16
C LEU A 67 5.20 3.77 10.95
N THR A 68 6.54 3.75 10.95
CA THR A 68 7.33 4.94 10.63
C THR A 68 7.01 5.37 9.19
N GLU A 69 7.13 6.67 8.89
CA GLU A 69 6.84 7.20 7.54
C GLU A 69 7.63 6.44 6.46
N GLU A 70 8.86 6.04 6.79
CA GLU A 70 9.76 5.27 5.93
C GLU A 70 9.17 3.90 5.56
N GLU A 71 8.74 3.13 6.55
CA GLU A 71 8.12 1.81 6.34
C GLU A 71 6.83 1.90 5.51
N TYR A 72 6.08 3.00 5.63
CA TYR A 72 4.90 3.23 4.80
C TYR A 72 5.27 3.45 3.33
N GLN A 73 6.30 4.25 3.06
CA GLN A 73 6.81 4.49 1.71
C GLN A 73 7.34 3.19 1.09
N GLU A 74 8.12 2.42 1.84
CA GLU A 74 8.65 1.12 1.37
C GLU A 74 7.53 0.13 1.05
N LYS A 75 6.54 0.03 1.94
CA LYS A 75 5.36 -0.82 1.70
C LYS A 75 4.59 -0.38 0.47
N LYS A 76 4.45 0.93 0.25
CA LYS A 76 3.78 1.49 -0.92
C LYS A 76 4.55 1.13 -2.19
N GLN A 77 5.87 1.31 -2.22
CA GLN A 77 6.74 0.95 -3.35
C GLN A 77 6.63 -0.53 -3.70
N LEU A 78 6.68 -1.41 -2.69
CA LEU A 78 6.51 -2.85 -2.90
C LEU A 78 5.15 -3.17 -3.53
N CYS A 79 4.07 -2.58 -3.00
CA CYS A 79 2.73 -2.78 -3.53
C CYS A 79 2.59 -2.27 -4.97
N ASP A 80 3.11 -1.08 -5.27
CA ASP A 80 3.03 -0.49 -6.60
C ASP A 80 3.82 -1.32 -7.62
N PHE A 81 4.99 -1.86 -7.24
CA PHE A 81 5.77 -2.77 -8.08
C PHE A 81 5.04 -4.08 -8.39
N ILE A 82 4.42 -4.69 -7.38
CA ILE A 82 3.63 -5.92 -7.57
C ILE A 82 2.45 -5.66 -8.52
N ARG A 83 1.79 -4.49 -8.40
CA ARG A 83 0.69 -4.10 -9.30
C ARG A 83 1.17 -3.95 -10.74
N GLU A 84 2.31 -3.30 -10.93
CA GLU A 84 2.89 -3.07 -12.25
C GLU A 84 3.19 -4.40 -12.96
N LYS A 85 3.83 -5.34 -12.25
CA LYS A 85 4.22 -6.64 -12.82
C LYS A 85 3.04 -7.59 -13.02
N THR A 86 2.09 -7.63 -12.08
CA THR A 86 0.94 -8.55 -12.15
C THR A 86 -0.17 -8.02 -13.06
N LYS A 87 -0.20 -6.71 -13.35
CA LYS A 87 -1.30 -6.01 -14.06
C LYS A 87 -2.68 -6.29 -13.46
N ALA A 88 -2.72 -6.70 -12.19
CA ALA A 88 -3.91 -7.12 -11.47
C ALA A 88 -3.91 -6.55 -10.05
N ASP A 89 -5.08 -6.53 -9.44
CA ASP A 89 -5.24 -6.09 -8.06
C ASP A 89 -4.50 -7.01 -7.07
N ILE A 90 -3.85 -6.38 -6.10
CA ILE A 90 -3.13 -7.10 -5.04
C ILE A 90 -4.14 -7.90 -4.20
N THR A 91 -3.96 -9.21 -4.17
CA THR A 91 -4.82 -10.09 -3.38
C THR A 91 -4.51 -9.97 -1.88
N ILE A 92 -5.51 -10.26 -1.03
CA ILE A 92 -5.33 -10.28 0.43
C ILE A 92 -4.25 -11.30 0.86
N LYS A 93 -4.04 -12.36 0.07
CA LYS A 93 -3.03 -13.39 0.33
C LYS A 93 -1.62 -12.83 0.26
N ILE A 94 -1.35 -11.99 -0.74
CA ILE A 94 -0.07 -11.30 -0.93
C ILE A 94 0.30 -10.47 0.31
N TYR A 95 -0.63 -9.65 0.81
CA TYR A 95 -0.38 -8.84 2.01
C TYR A 95 -0.04 -9.68 3.23
N LYS A 96 -0.76 -10.79 3.43
CA LYS A 96 -0.47 -11.72 4.53
C LYS A 96 0.90 -12.39 4.37
N LEU A 97 1.27 -12.77 3.14
CA LEU A 97 2.58 -13.36 2.86
C LEU A 97 3.72 -12.40 3.21
N ILE A 98 3.60 -11.13 2.81
CA ILE A 98 4.59 -10.09 3.12
C ILE A 98 4.74 -9.95 4.63
N ASP A 99 3.63 -9.78 5.35
CA ASP A 99 3.64 -9.65 6.82
C ASP A 99 4.24 -10.90 7.49
N ASP A 100 3.99 -12.10 6.95
CA ASP A 100 4.57 -13.35 7.45
C ASP A 100 6.07 -13.43 7.19
N TYR A 101 6.56 -12.96 6.04
CA TYR A 101 7.98 -12.95 5.73
C TYR A 101 8.76 -11.96 6.59
N ILE A 102 8.21 -10.77 6.81
CA ILE A 102 8.79 -9.78 7.73
C ILE A 102 8.94 -10.39 9.13
N LYS A 103 7.92 -11.09 9.62
CA LYS A 103 7.97 -11.73 10.95
C LYS A 103 8.91 -12.94 11.01
N LYS A 104 8.91 -13.80 9.99
CA LYS A 104 9.69 -15.05 9.97
C LYS A 104 11.18 -14.81 9.74
N TYR A 105 11.50 -13.97 8.75
CA TYR A 105 12.87 -13.74 8.32
C TYR A 105 13.48 -12.47 8.91
N LYS A 106 12.70 -11.66 9.66
CA LYS A 106 13.13 -10.38 10.24
C LYS A 106 13.72 -9.43 9.20
N VAL A 107 13.10 -9.42 8.02
CA VAL A 107 13.48 -8.59 6.86
C VAL A 107 12.60 -7.36 6.77
N THR A 108 13.08 -6.33 6.09
CA THR A 108 12.35 -5.09 5.82
C THR A 108 11.49 -5.20 4.55
N TYR A 109 10.54 -4.27 4.37
CA TYR A 109 9.77 -4.19 3.12
C TYR A 109 10.68 -3.90 1.92
N LYS A 110 11.74 -3.10 2.14
CA LYS A 110 12.76 -2.80 1.15
C LYS A 110 13.52 -4.05 0.70
N ASP A 111 13.93 -4.93 1.62
CA ASP A 111 14.63 -6.17 1.28
C ASP A 111 13.78 -7.06 0.36
N ILE A 112 12.48 -7.16 0.65
CA ILE A 112 11.52 -7.89 -0.18
C ILE A 112 11.41 -7.25 -1.57
N TYR A 113 11.33 -5.92 -1.62
CA TYR A 113 11.29 -5.18 -2.87
C TYR A 113 12.57 -5.37 -3.70
N GLU A 114 13.76 -5.18 -3.12
CA GLU A 114 15.06 -5.35 -3.82
C GLU A 114 15.20 -6.77 -4.39
N THR A 115 14.75 -7.78 -3.63
CA THR A 115 14.76 -9.18 -4.06
C THR A 115 13.86 -9.41 -5.26
N LEU A 116 12.61 -8.93 -5.20
CA LEU A 116 11.66 -9.07 -6.30
C LEU A 116 12.09 -8.24 -7.52
N TYR A 117 12.66 -7.06 -7.29
CA TYR A 117 13.19 -6.21 -8.35
C TYR A 117 14.32 -6.91 -9.10
N TRP A 118 15.28 -7.51 -8.38
CA TRP A 118 16.34 -8.29 -8.99
C TRP A 118 15.79 -9.46 -9.82
N TYR A 119 14.89 -10.26 -9.24
CA TYR A 119 14.35 -11.45 -9.89
C TYR A 119 13.51 -11.14 -11.15
N TYR A 120 12.68 -10.11 -11.11
CA TYR A 120 11.75 -9.80 -12.20
C TYR A 120 12.22 -8.70 -13.16
N SER A 121 13.24 -7.93 -12.80
CA SER A 121 13.79 -6.87 -13.66
C SER A 121 15.17 -7.22 -14.20
N ILE A 122 16.04 -7.83 -13.39
CA ILE A 122 17.42 -8.16 -13.81
C ILE A 122 17.44 -9.56 -14.44
N GLU A 123 16.90 -10.58 -13.79
CA GLU A 123 16.85 -11.93 -14.37
C GLU A 123 15.76 -12.10 -15.44
N SER A 124 14.83 -11.14 -15.56
CA SER A 124 13.74 -11.16 -16.55
C SER A 124 12.86 -12.42 -16.49
N ASN A 125 12.67 -12.98 -15.29
CA ASN A 125 11.83 -14.15 -15.11
C ASN A 125 10.34 -13.81 -15.25
N GLU A 126 9.56 -14.77 -15.76
CA GLU A 126 8.10 -14.63 -15.86
C GLU A 126 7.41 -14.76 -14.50
N VAL A 127 6.36 -13.97 -14.28
CA VAL A 127 5.51 -14.10 -13.09
C VAL A 127 4.64 -15.35 -13.21
N LYS A 128 5.07 -16.46 -12.61
CA LYS A 128 4.28 -17.69 -12.51
C LYS A 128 3.61 -17.78 -11.14
N GLY A 129 2.28 -17.68 -11.12
CA GLY A 129 1.49 -17.83 -9.89
C GLY A 129 1.63 -16.65 -8.92
N ASP A 130 1.76 -16.96 -7.62
CA ASP A 130 1.94 -15.93 -6.58
C ASP A 130 3.37 -15.36 -6.63
N MET A 131 3.51 -14.14 -7.14
CA MET A 131 4.78 -13.41 -7.33
C MET A 131 5.69 -13.39 -6.09
N ILE A 132 5.10 -13.39 -4.89
CA ILE A 132 5.84 -13.23 -3.63
C ILE A 132 6.36 -14.56 -3.09
N GLY A 133 5.77 -15.69 -3.49
CA GLY A 133 6.13 -17.01 -2.96
C GLY A 133 7.59 -17.40 -3.23
N ILE A 134 8.23 -16.78 -4.23
CA ILE A 134 9.63 -17.03 -4.59
C ILE A 134 10.62 -16.42 -3.58
N PHE A 135 10.21 -15.36 -2.86
CA PHE A 135 11.09 -14.53 -2.05
C PHE A 135 12.06 -15.32 -1.14
N PRO A 136 11.62 -16.32 -0.34
CA PRO A 136 12.51 -17.04 0.57
C PRO A 136 13.64 -17.80 -0.12
N TYR A 137 13.44 -18.18 -1.39
CA TYR A 137 14.40 -18.98 -2.15
C TYR A 137 15.47 -18.10 -2.80
N VAL A 138 15.08 -16.93 -3.31
CA VAL A 138 15.98 -16.03 -4.04
C VAL A 138 16.58 -14.93 -3.17
N TYR A 139 16.12 -14.76 -1.93
CA TYR A 139 16.58 -13.68 -1.04
C TYR A 139 18.10 -13.63 -0.87
N ASN A 140 18.76 -14.76 -0.61
CA ASN A 140 20.21 -14.79 -0.41
C ASN A 140 20.98 -14.43 -1.68
N GLU A 141 20.51 -14.90 -2.83
CA GLU A 141 21.14 -14.66 -4.12
C GLU A 141 20.99 -13.20 -4.54
N ALA A 142 19.77 -12.66 -4.44
CA ALA A 142 19.48 -11.27 -4.74
C ALA A 142 20.27 -10.32 -3.83
N LYS A 143 20.42 -10.64 -2.54
CA LYS A 143 21.21 -9.84 -1.60
C LYS A 143 22.68 -9.78 -2.02
N ASN A 144 23.29 -10.93 -2.33
CA ASN A 144 24.67 -10.98 -2.81
C ASN A 144 24.86 -10.19 -4.12
N ALA A 145 23.91 -10.32 -5.05
CA ALA A 145 23.97 -9.59 -6.31
C ALA A 145 23.86 -8.07 -6.10
N MET A 146 22.94 -7.63 -5.22
CA MET A 146 22.77 -6.22 -4.89
C MET A 146 23.99 -5.63 -4.18
N ASP A 147 24.60 -6.37 -3.24
CA ASP A 147 25.83 -5.93 -2.58
C ASP A 147 27.00 -5.82 -3.57
N ASN A 148 27.12 -6.76 -4.52
CA ASN A 148 28.12 -6.69 -5.59
C ASN A 148 27.92 -5.47 -6.49
N ILE A 149 26.68 -5.19 -6.92
CA ILE A 149 26.35 -4.01 -7.74
C ILE A 149 26.66 -2.72 -6.97
N ARG A 150 26.26 -2.64 -5.70
CA ARG A 150 26.50 -1.48 -4.85
C ARG A 150 28.00 -1.26 -4.59
N GLY A 151 28.77 -2.33 -4.43
CA GLY A 151 30.22 -2.29 -4.32
C GLY A 151 30.89 -1.75 -5.59
N ALA A 152 30.47 -2.26 -6.76
CA ALA A 152 30.96 -1.79 -8.06
C ALA A 152 30.63 -0.30 -8.30
N GLN A 153 29.41 0.13 -7.94
CA GLN A 153 28.99 1.54 -8.06
C GLN A 153 29.85 2.46 -7.19
N LYS A 154 30.12 2.08 -5.94
CA LYS A 154 31.00 2.87 -5.06
C LYS A 154 32.41 2.98 -5.62
N ASN A 155 32.98 1.87 -6.10
CA ASN A 155 34.30 1.87 -6.72
C ASN A 155 34.36 2.77 -7.97
N CYS A 156 33.31 2.72 -8.82
CA CYS A 156 33.19 3.62 -9.96
C CYS A 156 33.08 5.08 -9.55
N GLN A 157 32.30 5.39 -8.50
CA GLN A 157 32.12 6.75 -8.01
C GLN A 157 33.41 7.33 -7.42
N GLU A 158 34.15 6.54 -6.64
CA GLU A 158 35.45 6.92 -6.11
C GLU A 158 36.43 7.22 -7.24
N LYS A 159 36.57 6.30 -8.22
CA LYS A 159 37.42 6.51 -9.40
C LYS A 159 36.98 7.71 -10.24
N MET A 160 35.69 7.96 -10.36
CA MET A 160 35.17 9.14 -11.07
C MET A 160 35.55 10.43 -10.33
N SER A 161 35.43 10.45 -9.00
CA SER A 161 35.83 11.60 -8.18
C SER A 161 37.34 11.85 -8.24
N GLU A 162 38.15 10.79 -8.21
CA GLU A 162 39.59 10.86 -8.42
C GLU A 162 39.92 11.42 -9.82
N MET A 163 39.23 10.94 -10.86
CA MET A 163 39.41 11.44 -12.23
C MET A 163 39.06 12.93 -12.35
N ILE A 164 37.96 13.40 -11.75
CA ILE A 164 37.59 14.83 -11.73
C ILE A 164 38.66 15.65 -11.01
N SER A 165 39.22 15.15 -9.91
CA SER A 165 40.29 15.83 -9.18
C SER A 165 41.62 15.90 -9.94
N MET A 166 41.92 14.93 -10.80
CA MET A 166 43.12 14.95 -11.66
C MET A 166 43.02 16.00 -12.78
N TYR A 167 41.80 16.28 -13.28
CA TYR A 167 41.57 17.20 -14.40
C TYR A 167 40.62 18.34 -14.00
N PRO A 168 41.06 19.30 -13.17
CA PRO A 168 40.22 20.43 -12.80
C PRO A 168 39.91 21.30 -14.03
N GLU A 169 38.63 21.62 -14.22
CA GLU A 169 38.20 22.53 -15.28
C GLU A 169 38.80 23.94 -15.04
N LYS A 170 39.59 24.41 -16.00
CA LYS A 170 40.01 25.82 -16.02
C LYS A 170 38.85 26.67 -16.54
N VAL A 171 38.18 27.36 -15.62
CA VAL A 171 37.24 28.41 -15.99
C VAL A 171 38.04 29.60 -16.52
N LEU A 172 37.98 29.81 -17.83
CA LEU A 172 38.54 31.01 -18.47
C LEU A 172 37.60 32.18 -18.16
N LYS A 173 38.08 33.13 -17.34
CA LYS A 173 37.41 34.41 -17.18
C LYS A 173 37.67 35.23 -18.44
N LEU A 174 36.67 35.30 -19.32
CA LEU A 174 36.69 36.28 -20.41
C LEU A 174 36.66 37.69 -19.78
N PRO A 175 37.49 38.62 -20.27
CA PRO A 175 37.38 40.01 -19.83
C PRO A 175 35.99 40.55 -20.19
N ASP A 176 35.42 41.37 -19.32
CA ASP A 176 34.21 42.13 -19.65
C ASP A 176 34.51 42.98 -20.89
N ILE A 177 33.79 42.71 -21.98
CA ILE A 177 33.83 43.53 -23.17
C ILE A 177 33.06 44.79 -22.81
N GLU A 178 33.73 45.77 -22.21
CA GLU A 178 33.18 47.11 -22.09
C GLU A 178 32.75 47.57 -23.49
N ASN A 179 31.50 48.00 -23.61
CA ASN A 179 30.97 48.53 -24.86
C ASN A 179 31.92 49.65 -25.32
N ARG A 180 32.73 49.38 -26.34
CA ARG A 180 33.51 50.43 -27.00
C ARG A 180 32.48 51.40 -27.57
N ILE A 181 32.35 52.56 -26.92
CA ILE A 181 31.64 53.69 -27.49
C ILE A 181 32.51 54.13 -28.66
N ILE A 182 32.15 53.65 -29.85
CA ILE A 182 32.77 54.10 -31.10
C ILE A 182 32.08 55.41 -31.40
N ASP A 183 32.79 56.53 -31.26
CA ASP A 183 32.27 57.82 -31.69
C ASP A 183 31.93 57.74 -33.18
N GLN A 184 30.65 57.92 -33.49
CA GLN A 184 30.16 57.89 -34.86
C GLN A 184 30.75 59.10 -35.59
N ILE A 185 31.58 58.86 -36.61
CA ILE A 185 32.14 59.94 -37.43
C ILE A 185 31.00 60.56 -38.22
N ASP A 186 30.73 61.85 -37.95
CA ASP A 186 29.72 62.64 -38.64
C ASP A 186 30.25 63.04 -40.03
N ILE A 187 29.89 62.24 -41.03
CA ILE A 187 30.28 62.41 -42.45
C ILE A 187 29.85 63.75 -43.06
N SER A 188 29.01 64.53 -42.37
CA SER A 188 28.54 65.86 -42.78
C SER A 188 29.64 66.93 -42.78
N LYS A 189 30.80 66.69 -42.15
CA LYS A 189 31.93 67.64 -42.05
C LYS A 189 33.14 67.32 -42.93
N ILE A 190 33.08 66.29 -43.78
CA ILE A 190 34.22 65.84 -44.60
C ILE A 190 34.24 66.51 -46.00
N GLY A 191 33.39 67.51 -46.27
CA GLY A 191 33.31 68.13 -47.59
C GLY A 191 32.88 69.60 -47.61
N GLU A 192 33.65 70.47 -46.94
CA GLU A 192 33.84 71.87 -47.39
C GLU A 192 35.22 72.02 -48.04
#